data_AF-M7TDX5-F1
#
_entry.id   AF-M7TDX5-F1
#
_cell.length_a   1.000
_cell.length_b   1.000
_cell.length_c   1.000
_cell.angle_alpha   90.00
_cell.angle_beta   90.00
_cell.angle_gamma   90.00
#
_symmetry.space_group_name_H-M   'P 1'
#
loop_
_entity.id
_entity.type
_entity.pdbx_description
1 polymer ?
#
loop_
_entity_poly.entity_id
_entity_poly.type
_entity_poly.pdbx_seq_one_letter_code
_entity_poly.pdbx_strand_id
1 'polypeptide(L)'
;MRSTPDPFIIRNGADYYFTFTAGNRIEIWCSQSLVDFENSSSKLVVWTPPGGTDHSAGLWAPELHCLRGRWYVYYAAANASRGNKSHRMYVLGGPPAGENPCQGEWEFLGRIRGTPDQWAIDGTVFELSNALYFVYSGWPLNNDNDSDLVQELFIVKLEDPITTRGAPVMICRPEHRWEFTRDGNGDHGINEGPQELDF
;
A
#
# COMPACT_ATOMS: atom_id res chain seq x y z
N MET A 1 -6.97 -17.59 -15.69
CA MET A 1 -6.81 -16.82 -14.45
C MET A 1 -6.33 -15.43 -14.82
N ARG A 2 -7.00 -14.40 -14.31
CA ARG A 2 -6.53 -13.02 -14.42
C ARG A 2 -5.25 -12.86 -13.60
N SER A 3 -4.28 -12.08 -14.08
CA SER A 3 -3.10 -11.74 -13.27
C SER A 3 -3.51 -10.76 -12.15
N THR A 4 -3.08 -11.03 -10.92
CA THR A 4 -3.40 -10.23 -9.73
C THR A 4 -2.13 -10.02 -8.88
N PRO A 5 -1.19 -9.16 -9.32
CA PRO A 5 0.01 -8.85 -8.56
C PRO A 5 -0.31 -8.19 -7.22
N ASP A 6 0.58 -8.35 -6.25
CA ASP A 6 0.48 -7.74 -4.92
C ASP A 6 -0.86 -8.08 -4.23
N PRO A 7 -1.21 -9.38 -4.11
CA PRO A 7 -2.50 -9.80 -3.59
C PRO A 7 -2.59 -9.54 -2.08
N PHE A 8 -3.62 -8.82 -1.66
CA PHE A 8 -3.91 -8.59 -0.24
C PHE A 8 -5.32 -9.07 0.10
N ILE A 9 -5.42 -9.99 1.08
CA ILE A 9 -6.68 -10.54 1.56
C ILE A 9 -6.80 -10.33 3.06
N ILE A 10 -7.97 -9.83 3.48
CA ILE A 10 -8.37 -9.80 4.88
C ILE A 10 -9.75 -10.44 5.05
N ARG A 11 -10.01 -10.89 6.27
CA ARG A 11 -11.31 -11.41 6.67
C ARG A 11 -11.93 -10.48 7.71
N ASN A 12 -13.21 -10.15 7.54
CA ASN A 12 -14.00 -9.51 8.58
C ASN A 12 -15.33 -10.26 8.72
N GLY A 13 -15.58 -10.83 9.89
CA GLY A 13 -16.72 -11.73 10.12
C GLY A 13 -16.68 -12.98 9.23
N ALA A 14 -17.70 -13.17 8.40
CA ALA A 14 -17.82 -14.30 7.48
C ALA A 14 -17.26 -14.02 6.09
N ASP A 15 -16.95 -12.75 5.79
CA ASP A 15 -16.58 -12.31 4.45
C ASP A 15 -15.07 -12.13 4.35
N TYR A 16 -14.55 -12.42 3.15
CA TYR A 16 -13.18 -12.18 2.72
C TYR A 16 -13.19 -11.05 1.70
N TYR A 17 -12.24 -10.14 1.86
CA TYR A 17 -12.03 -9.00 0.97
C TYR A 17 -10.65 -9.10 0.36
N PHE A 18 -10.59 -8.92 -0.96
CA PHE A 18 -9.38 -9.06 -1.74
C PHE A 18 -9.15 -7.81 -2.57
N THR A 19 -7.91 -7.34 -2.59
CA THR A 19 -7.44 -6.31 -3.49
C THR A 19 -6.08 -6.71 -4.06
N PHE A 20 -5.70 -6.07 -5.15
CA PHE A 20 -4.48 -6.36 -5.91
C PHE A 20 -4.17 -5.20 -6.85
N THR A 21 -2.98 -5.20 -7.43
CA THR A 21 -2.58 -4.22 -8.43
C THR A 21 -3.37 -4.40 -9.74
N ALA A 22 -4.45 -3.62 -9.89
CA ALA A 22 -5.23 -3.56 -11.12
C ALA A 22 -4.64 -2.57 -12.17
N GLY A 23 -3.69 -1.74 -11.75
CA GLY A 23 -2.88 -0.84 -12.60
C GLY A 23 -3.48 0.55 -12.85
N ASN A 24 -4.80 0.67 -13.07
CA ASN A 24 -5.46 1.95 -13.39
C ASN A 24 -6.59 2.36 -12.43
N ARG A 25 -6.87 1.54 -11.42
CA ARG A 25 -7.94 1.73 -10.45
C ARG A 25 -7.63 0.93 -9.19
N ILE A 26 -8.36 1.23 -8.13
CA ILE A 26 -8.41 0.38 -6.94
C ILE A 26 -9.75 -0.33 -6.94
N GLU A 27 -9.72 -1.66 -6.84
CA GLU A 27 -10.93 -2.48 -6.73
C GLU A 27 -10.85 -3.43 -5.54
N ILE A 28 -12.01 -3.70 -4.94
CA ILE A 28 -12.19 -4.65 -3.85
C ILE A 28 -13.13 -5.73 -4.34
N TRP A 29 -12.74 -6.98 -4.14
CA TRP A 29 -13.57 -8.15 -4.38
C TRP A 29 -13.99 -8.72 -3.03
N CYS A 30 -15.26 -9.10 -2.88
CA CYS A 30 -15.81 -9.63 -1.64
C CYS A 30 -16.50 -10.97 -1.89
N SER A 31 -16.11 -11.98 -1.10
CA SER A 31 -16.70 -13.32 -1.15
C SER A 31 -16.73 -13.96 0.25
N GLN A 32 -17.67 -14.88 0.46
CA GLN A 32 -17.71 -15.77 1.62
C GLN A 32 -16.84 -17.03 1.45
N SER A 33 -16.26 -17.24 0.26
CA SER A 33 -15.43 -18.39 -0.08
C SER A 33 -14.05 -17.95 -0.54
N LEU A 34 -13.01 -18.44 0.12
CA LEU A 34 -11.63 -18.25 -0.29
C LEU A 34 -11.23 -19.17 -1.47
N VAL A 35 -11.96 -20.26 -1.69
CA VAL A 35 -11.56 -21.33 -2.64
C VAL A 35 -12.04 -21.05 -4.06
N ASP A 36 -13.23 -20.46 -4.21
CA ASP A 36 -13.81 -20.10 -5.53
C ASP A 36 -13.92 -18.58 -5.67
N PHE A 37 -12.90 -17.87 -5.17
CA PHE A 37 -12.97 -16.44 -4.91
C PHE A 37 -13.27 -15.63 -6.18
N GLU A 38 -12.64 -15.94 -7.32
CA GLU A 38 -12.81 -15.19 -8.58
C GLU A 38 -14.25 -15.21 -9.12
N ASN A 39 -14.95 -16.34 -8.97
CA ASN A 39 -16.32 -16.54 -9.47
C ASN A 39 -17.39 -16.16 -8.46
N SER A 40 -17.13 -16.37 -7.17
CA SER A 40 -18.07 -16.08 -6.08
C SER A 40 -18.05 -14.62 -5.61
N SER A 41 -17.07 -13.83 -6.05
CA SER A 41 -16.91 -12.46 -5.58
C SER A 41 -17.85 -11.45 -6.25
N SER A 42 -18.48 -10.62 -5.43
CA SER A 42 -18.90 -9.28 -5.84
C SER A 42 -17.67 -8.38 -6.00
N LYS A 43 -17.68 -7.43 -6.94
CA LYS A 43 -16.53 -6.58 -7.28
C LYS A 43 -16.95 -5.12 -7.30
N LEU A 44 -16.23 -4.26 -6.59
CA LEU A 44 -16.45 -2.82 -6.58
C LEU A 44 -15.16 -2.09 -6.93
N VAL A 45 -15.22 -1.18 -7.91
CA VAL A 45 -14.17 -0.19 -8.13
C VAL A 45 -14.38 0.93 -7.13
N VAL A 46 -13.50 1.03 -6.14
CA VAL A 46 -13.62 2.00 -5.04
C VAL A 46 -12.93 3.32 -5.36
N TRP A 47 -12.00 3.31 -6.32
CA TRP A 47 -11.29 4.51 -6.73
C TRP A 47 -10.80 4.45 -8.16
N THR A 48 -11.03 5.53 -8.90
CA THR A 48 -10.36 5.84 -10.17
C THR A 48 -9.84 7.27 -10.06
N PRO A 49 -8.52 7.47 -10.04
CA PRO A 49 -7.95 8.79 -9.80
C PRO A 49 -8.25 9.74 -10.96
N PRO A 50 -8.47 11.05 -10.69
CA PRO A 50 -8.51 12.04 -11.75
C PRO A 50 -7.17 12.07 -12.50
N GLY A 51 -7.21 12.06 -13.82
CA GLY A 51 -6.01 12.03 -14.66
C GLY A 51 -5.12 13.27 -14.47
N GLY A 52 -3.80 13.08 -14.57
CA GLY A 52 -2.82 14.17 -14.52
C GLY A 52 -2.48 14.67 -13.10
N THR A 53 -2.97 13.98 -12.07
CA THR A 53 -2.70 14.30 -10.66
C THR A 53 -1.47 13.56 -10.13
N ASP A 54 -1.02 13.92 -8.93
CA ASP A 54 0.08 13.28 -8.19
C ASP A 54 -0.14 11.81 -7.82
N HIS A 55 -1.36 11.30 -8.01
CA HIS A 55 -1.81 9.97 -7.58
C HIS A 55 -2.58 9.24 -8.69
N SER A 56 -2.23 9.49 -9.96
CA SER A 56 -2.98 9.00 -11.14
C SER A 56 -2.25 8.03 -12.04
N ALA A 57 -0.96 7.77 -11.78
CA ALA A 57 -0.16 6.79 -12.50
C ALA A 57 0.43 5.76 -11.53
N GLY A 58 0.73 4.55 -12.01
CA GLY A 58 1.39 3.52 -11.19
C GLY A 58 0.59 3.16 -9.93
N LEU A 59 -0.70 2.87 -10.07
CA LEU A 59 -1.52 2.48 -8.91
C LEU A 59 -1.14 1.06 -8.51
N TRP A 60 -0.39 0.93 -7.42
CA TRP A 60 0.25 -0.32 -7.00
C TRP A 60 -0.11 -0.71 -5.57
N ALA A 61 -0.07 -2.02 -5.33
CA ALA A 61 -0.16 -2.71 -4.05
C ALA A 61 -1.18 -2.10 -3.09
N PRO A 62 -2.47 -1.99 -3.48
CA PRO A 62 -3.49 -1.59 -2.53
C PRO A 62 -3.60 -2.61 -1.40
N GLU A 63 -3.77 -2.15 -0.17
CA GLU A 63 -4.14 -2.97 0.98
C GLU A 63 -5.38 -2.41 1.67
N LEU A 64 -6.35 -3.27 1.98
CA LEU A 64 -7.59 -2.90 2.66
C LEU A 64 -7.48 -3.17 4.17
N HIS A 65 -7.67 -2.15 4.99
CA HIS A 65 -7.53 -2.25 6.44
C HIS A 65 -8.80 -1.77 7.15
N CYS A 66 -9.22 -2.47 8.21
CA CYS A 66 -10.27 -2.00 9.12
C CYS A 66 -9.63 -1.48 10.40
N LEU A 67 -9.50 -0.15 10.53
CA LEU A 67 -8.75 0.48 11.61
C LEU A 67 -9.69 1.36 12.42
N ARG A 68 -9.71 1.15 13.75
CA ARG A 68 -10.41 2.03 14.70
C ARG A 68 -11.86 2.35 14.27
N GLY A 69 -12.57 1.34 13.75
CA GLY A 69 -13.98 1.45 13.37
C GLY A 69 -14.26 1.98 11.96
N ARG A 70 -13.25 2.12 11.09
CA ARG A 70 -13.43 2.57 9.70
C ARG A 70 -12.54 1.79 8.73
N TRP A 71 -13.02 1.61 7.51
CA TRP A 71 -12.26 1.02 6.41
C TRP A 71 -11.29 2.02 5.77
N TYR A 72 -10.10 1.57 5.40
CA TYR A 72 -9.09 2.35 4.70
C TYR A 72 -8.43 1.51 3.62
N VAL A 73 -8.03 2.13 2.51
CA VAL A 73 -7.12 1.50 1.54
C VAL A 73 -5.85 2.31 1.45
N TYR A 74 -4.71 1.66 1.67
CA TYR A 74 -3.37 2.22 1.47
C TYR A 74 -2.88 1.75 0.12
N TYR A 75 -2.33 2.64 -0.70
CA TYR A 75 -1.82 2.29 -2.02
C TYR A 75 -0.69 3.23 -2.44
N ALA A 76 0.17 2.76 -3.32
CA ALA A 76 1.18 3.61 -3.95
C ALA A 76 0.63 4.21 -5.25
N ALA A 77 0.99 5.46 -5.52
CA ALA A 77 0.74 6.07 -6.82
C ALA A 77 1.80 7.15 -7.11
N ALA A 78 1.95 7.45 -8.39
CA ALA A 78 2.85 8.45 -8.92
C ALA A 78 2.10 9.58 -9.62
N ASN A 79 2.80 10.70 -9.77
CA ASN A 79 2.40 11.76 -10.66
C ASN A 79 2.59 11.30 -12.12
N ALA A 80 1.54 11.41 -12.92
CA ALA A 80 1.55 10.95 -14.31
C ALA A 80 2.61 11.64 -15.20
N SER A 81 2.98 12.88 -14.89
CA SER A 81 4.00 13.64 -15.63
C SER A 81 5.43 13.40 -15.12
N ARG A 82 5.60 13.01 -13.85
CA ARG A 82 6.93 12.79 -13.24
C ARG A 82 7.36 11.32 -13.23
N GLY A 83 6.42 10.39 -13.46
CA GLY A 83 6.70 8.96 -13.59
C GLY A 83 7.16 8.32 -12.28
N ASN A 84 7.84 7.18 -12.38
CA ASN A 84 8.14 6.27 -11.26
C ASN A 84 8.78 6.97 -10.05
N LYS A 85 9.72 7.90 -10.26
CA LYS A 85 10.43 8.60 -9.18
C LYS A 85 9.50 9.39 -8.23
N SER A 86 8.27 9.65 -8.66
CA SER A 86 7.28 10.40 -7.89
C SER A 86 6.33 9.53 -7.06
N HIS A 87 6.54 8.21 -6.96
CA HIS A 87 5.70 7.36 -6.12
C HIS A 87 5.70 7.81 -4.65
N ARG A 88 4.50 7.93 -4.09
CA ARG A 88 4.23 8.18 -2.68
C ARG A 88 3.08 7.28 -2.23
N MET A 89 2.91 7.19 -0.92
CA MET A 89 1.81 6.46 -0.29
C MET A 89 0.59 7.33 -0.07
N TYR A 90 -0.56 6.82 -0.50
CA TYR A 90 -1.87 7.48 -0.45
C TYR A 90 -2.90 6.61 0.27
N VAL A 91 -3.94 7.26 0.79
CA VAL A 91 -4.99 6.61 1.55
C VAL A 91 -6.37 6.99 1.01
N LEU A 92 -7.24 5.99 0.89
CA LEU A 92 -8.68 6.15 0.74
C LEU A 92 -9.37 5.88 2.06
N GLY A 93 -10.40 6.66 2.38
CA GLY A 93 -11.29 6.44 3.52
C GLY A 93 -12.58 5.81 3.03
N GLY A 94 -12.90 4.64 3.57
CA GLY A 94 -14.12 3.91 3.24
C GLY A 94 -15.24 4.15 4.25
N PRO A 95 -16.28 3.29 4.22
CA PRO A 95 -17.39 3.36 5.16
C PRO A 95 -16.97 2.92 6.58
N PRO A 96 -17.85 3.09 7.59
CA PRO A 96 -17.65 2.52 8.92
C PRO A 96 -17.45 1.00 8.90
N ALA A 97 -16.74 0.46 9.90
CA ALA A 97 -16.42 -0.97 10.00
C ALA A 97 -17.62 -1.91 10.03
N GLY A 98 -18.79 -1.40 10.44
CA GLY A 98 -20.05 -2.16 10.46
C GLY A 98 -20.74 -2.28 9.10
N GLU A 99 -20.23 -1.60 8.07
CA GLU A 99 -20.76 -1.62 6.72
C GLU A 99 -19.85 -2.40 5.78
N ASN A 100 -20.44 -2.94 4.70
CA ASN A 100 -19.71 -3.70 3.71
C ASN A 100 -18.86 -2.76 2.83
N PRO A 101 -17.51 -2.88 2.81
CA PRO A 101 -16.64 -2.02 2.01
C PRO A 101 -16.83 -2.19 0.49
N CYS A 102 -17.52 -3.24 0.04
CA CYS A 102 -17.91 -3.46 -1.36
C CYS A 102 -19.28 -2.86 -1.73
N GLN A 103 -19.91 -2.10 -0.83
CA GLN A 103 -21.17 -1.40 -1.10
C GLN A 103 -21.16 0.06 -0.61
N GLY A 104 -20.18 0.46 0.20
CA GLY A 104 -20.08 1.80 0.75
C GLY A 104 -19.38 2.82 -0.17
N GLU A 105 -19.43 4.06 0.27
CA GLU A 105 -18.75 5.18 -0.39
C GLU A 105 -17.30 5.30 0.07
N TRP A 106 -16.46 5.79 -0.85
CA TRP A 106 -15.04 5.95 -0.65
C TRP A 106 -14.62 7.38 -0.98
N GLU A 107 -13.75 7.94 -0.15
CA GLU A 107 -13.18 9.27 -0.34
C GLU A 107 -11.64 9.21 -0.42
N PHE A 108 -11.06 10.11 -1.20
CA PHE A 108 -9.61 10.28 -1.25
C PHE A 108 -9.16 11.15 -0.07
N LEU A 109 -8.45 10.54 0.88
CA LEU A 109 -7.95 11.25 2.06
C LEU A 109 -6.61 11.95 1.79
N GLY A 110 -5.91 11.55 0.73
CA GLY A 110 -4.65 12.16 0.30
C GLY A 110 -3.42 11.31 0.59
N ARG A 111 -2.26 11.95 0.46
CA ARG A 111 -0.96 11.38 0.83
C ARG A 111 -0.88 11.20 2.34
N ILE A 112 -0.17 10.17 2.82
CA ILE A 112 0.16 10.02 4.25
C ILE A 112 0.97 11.25 4.71
N ARG A 113 0.39 12.01 5.63
CA ARG A 113 0.90 13.29 6.11
C ARG A 113 2.08 13.09 7.04
N GLY A 114 3.08 13.97 6.95
CA GLY A 114 4.30 13.90 7.75
C GLY A 114 5.34 12.90 7.24
N THR A 115 5.09 12.21 6.13
CA THR A 115 6.12 11.43 5.42
C THR A 115 7.14 12.37 4.75
N PRO A 116 8.44 12.03 4.75
CA PRO A 116 9.45 12.79 4.01
C PRO A 116 9.17 12.72 2.50
N ASP A 117 9.74 13.63 1.71
CA ASP A 117 9.60 13.58 0.25
C ASP A 117 10.49 12.52 -0.43
N GLN A 118 10.37 11.29 0.08
CA GLN A 118 11.06 10.07 -0.31
C GLN A 118 10.18 9.28 -1.29
N TRP A 119 10.80 8.59 -2.25
CA TRP A 119 10.09 7.57 -3.02
C TRP A 119 9.61 6.46 -2.08
N ALA A 120 8.33 6.08 -2.17
CA ALA A 120 7.72 5.11 -1.26
C ALA A 120 6.60 4.30 -1.94
N ILE A 121 6.61 2.99 -1.73
CA ILE A 121 5.62 2.02 -2.20
C ILE A 121 5.30 0.97 -1.11
N ASP A 122 4.37 0.06 -1.42
CA ASP A 122 4.09 -1.17 -0.66
C ASP A 122 3.88 -0.93 0.85
N GLY A 123 2.99 0.01 1.16
CA GLY A 123 2.72 0.36 2.54
C GLY A 123 1.68 -0.53 3.19
N THR A 124 2.03 -1.13 4.32
CA THR A 124 1.12 -1.84 5.22
C THR A 124 0.98 -1.13 6.55
N VAL A 125 -0.11 -1.40 7.27
CA VAL A 125 -0.42 -0.77 8.55
C VAL A 125 -0.94 -1.80 9.54
N PHE A 126 -0.54 -1.68 10.80
CA PHE A 126 -0.99 -2.56 11.87
C PHE A 126 -1.01 -1.85 13.22
N GLU A 127 -1.77 -2.40 14.17
CA GLU A 127 -1.77 -1.94 15.56
C GLU A 127 -0.90 -2.86 16.43
N LEU A 128 0.00 -2.26 17.21
CA LEU A 128 0.82 -2.96 18.21
C LEU A 128 0.77 -2.19 19.52
N SER A 129 0.34 -2.84 20.60
CA SER A 129 0.24 -2.23 21.94
C SER A 129 -0.56 -0.92 21.96
N ASN A 130 -1.74 -0.90 21.30
CA ASN A 130 -2.61 0.28 21.14
C ASN A 130 -1.99 1.46 20.37
N ALA A 131 -0.91 1.22 19.62
CA ALA A 131 -0.29 2.20 18.75
C ALA A 131 -0.37 1.73 17.30
N LEU A 132 -0.67 2.65 16.39
CA LEU A 132 -0.72 2.37 14.96
C LEU A 132 0.67 2.59 14.35
N TYR A 133 1.11 1.66 13.51
CA TYR A 133 2.39 1.71 12.81
C TYR A 133 2.15 1.53 11.31
N PHE A 134 2.89 2.28 10.52
CA PHE A 134 2.94 2.17 9.07
C PHE A 134 4.33 1.69 8.67
N VAL A 135 4.39 0.63 7.87
CA VAL A 135 5.63 0.09 7.33
C VAL A 135 5.54 0.15 5.82
N TYR A 136 6.62 0.57 5.16
CA TYR A 136 6.64 0.74 3.71
C TYR A 136 8.04 0.50 3.14
N SER A 137 8.09 0.24 1.84
CA SER A 137 9.33 0.23 1.06
C SER A 137 9.66 1.62 0.56
N GLY A 138 10.91 2.06 0.69
CA GLY A 138 11.35 3.35 0.17
C GLY A 138 12.80 3.37 -0.28
N TRP A 139 13.16 4.34 -1.12
CA TRP A 139 14.57 4.61 -1.41
C TRP A 139 15.26 5.22 -0.18
N PRO A 140 16.56 5.05 0.05
CA PRO A 140 17.23 5.57 1.24
C PRO A 140 16.90 7.04 1.57
N LEU A 141 16.70 7.37 2.86
CA LEU A 141 16.35 8.74 3.27
C LEU A 141 17.45 9.77 2.94
N ASN A 142 18.70 9.32 2.85
CA ASN A 142 19.88 10.08 2.48
C ASN A 142 20.35 9.72 1.05
N ASN A 143 19.42 9.70 0.10
CA ASN A 143 19.69 9.38 -1.30
C ASN A 143 20.31 10.57 -2.08
N ASP A 144 21.48 11.05 -1.63
CA ASP A 144 22.14 12.24 -2.19
C ASP A 144 22.56 12.10 -3.66
N ASN A 145 22.64 10.86 -4.16
CA ASN A 145 22.98 10.55 -5.56
C ASN A 145 21.75 10.27 -6.44
N ASP A 146 20.53 10.43 -5.93
CA ASP A 146 19.26 10.14 -6.64
C ASP A 146 19.23 8.73 -7.28
N SER A 147 19.81 7.75 -6.57
CA SER A 147 19.85 6.36 -7.01
C SER A 147 18.50 5.67 -6.80
N ASP A 148 18.07 4.88 -7.78
CA ASP A 148 16.87 4.03 -7.74
C ASP A 148 17.20 2.54 -7.57
N LEU A 149 18.46 2.20 -7.25
CA LEU A 149 18.96 0.83 -7.18
C LEU A 149 18.71 0.14 -5.84
N VAL A 150 18.32 0.89 -4.80
CA VAL A 150 18.12 0.34 -3.45
C VAL A 150 16.74 0.71 -2.92
N GLN A 151 16.03 -0.30 -2.42
CA GLN A 151 14.83 -0.14 -1.62
C GLN A 151 15.06 -0.72 -0.22
N GLU A 152 14.69 0.03 0.82
CA GLU A 152 14.80 -0.31 2.24
C GLU A 152 13.40 -0.32 2.88
N LEU A 153 13.22 -1.07 3.96
CA LEU A 153 11.99 -1.04 4.76
C LEU A 153 12.10 -0.01 5.86
N PHE A 154 11.06 0.82 5.98
CA PHE A 154 10.92 1.84 7.01
C PHE A 154 9.68 1.58 7.86
N ILE A 155 9.74 1.91 9.14
CA ILE A 155 8.59 1.95 10.05
C ILE A 155 8.40 3.36 10.59
N VAL A 156 7.15 3.79 10.71
CA VAL A 156 6.79 5.05 11.38
C VAL A 156 5.52 4.87 12.20
N LYS A 157 5.47 5.49 13.37
CA LYS A 157 4.24 5.52 14.18
C LYS A 157 3.24 6.47 13.54
N LEU A 158 1.96 6.14 13.61
CA LEU A 158 0.87 7.01 13.17
C LEU A 158 0.12 7.58 14.39
N GLU A 159 -0.31 8.85 14.32
CA GLU A 159 -1.23 9.43 15.30
C GLU A 159 -2.70 9.12 14.98
N ASP A 160 -3.03 9.18 13.69
CA ASP A 160 -4.28 8.75 13.08
C ASP A 160 -3.97 7.94 11.79
N PRO A 161 -4.94 7.25 11.18
CA PRO A 161 -4.70 6.39 10.01
C PRO A 161 -4.07 7.04 8.77
N ILE A 162 -3.81 8.34 8.75
CA ILE A 162 -3.16 9.02 7.61
C ILE A 162 -2.07 10.02 8.05
N THR A 163 -1.79 10.17 9.34
CA THR A 163 -0.82 11.17 9.82
C THR A 163 0.28 10.51 10.65
N THR A 164 1.54 10.71 10.26
CA THR A 164 2.69 10.20 10.99
C THR A 164 2.92 10.97 12.29
N ARG A 165 3.41 10.25 13.30
CA ARG A 165 3.93 10.78 14.55
C ARG A 165 5.44 10.60 14.58
N GLY A 166 6.14 11.61 14.06
CA GLY A 166 7.61 11.65 13.98
C GLY A 166 8.15 11.17 12.63
N ALA A 167 9.45 10.93 12.59
CA ALA A 167 10.15 10.50 11.39
C ALA A 167 10.15 8.98 11.23
N PRO A 168 10.13 8.45 10.00
CA PRO A 168 10.36 7.04 9.72
C PRO A 168 11.76 6.59 10.16
N VAL A 169 11.86 5.32 10.55
CA VAL A 169 13.12 4.65 10.93
C VAL A 169 13.33 3.46 9.99
N MET A 170 14.53 3.33 9.41
CA MET A 170 14.90 2.17 8.62
C MET A 170 15.04 0.95 9.53
N ILE A 171 14.39 -0.15 9.16
CA ILE A 171 14.38 -1.42 9.91
C ILE A 171 15.00 -2.58 9.14
N CYS A 172 15.04 -2.50 7.81
CA CYS A 172 15.67 -3.50 6.97
C CYS A 172 16.27 -2.83 5.73
N ARG A 173 17.44 -3.31 5.32
CA ARG A 173 18.06 -2.97 4.05
C ARG A 173 18.66 -4.24 3.44
N PRO A 174 18.82 -4.30 2.11
CA PRO A 174 19.45 -5.43 1.44
C PRO A 174 20.90 -5.62 1.89
N GLU A 175 21.24 -6.79 2.43
CA GLU A 175 22.58 -7.15 2.90
C GLU A 175 23.06 -8.51 2.36
N HIS A 176 22.14 -9.34 1.87
CA HIS A 176 22.40 -10.69 1.40
C HIS A 176 22.27 -10.80 -0.11
N ARG A 177 23.11 -11.64 -0.73
CA ARG A 177 23.15 -11.81 -2.19
C ARG A 177 21.81 -12.14 -2.86
N TRP A 178 20.90 -12.81 -2.14
CA TRP A 178 19.58 -13.18 -2.66
C TRP A 178 18.60 -12.00 -2.70
N GLU A 179 18.91 -10.90 -2.04
CA GLU A 179 18.15 -9.64 -2.07
C GLU A 179 18.56 -8.73 -3.25
N PHE A 180 19.55 -9.17 -4.05
CA PHE A 180 20.07 -8.41 -5.19
C PHE A 180 19.75 -9.10 -6.51
N THR A 181 19.20 -8.34 -7.44
CA THR A 181 19.12 -8.72 -8.86
C THR A 181 20.08 -7.85 -9.66
N ARG A 182 20.83 -8.44 -10.59
CA ARG A 182 21.79 -7.71 -11.42
C ARG A 182 21.31 -7.61 -12.87
N ASP A 183 21.28 -6.38 -13.40
CA ASP A 183 21.00 -6.12 -14.80
C ASP A 183 21.98 -5.08 -15.41
N GLY A 184 21.63 -4.49 -16.55
CA GLY A 184 22.44 -3.48 -17.23
C GLY A 184 22.59 -2.16 -16.48
N ASN A 185 21.73 -1.89 -15.48
CA ASN A 185 21.73 -0.67 -14.67
C ASN A 185 22.44 -0.84 -13.32
N GLY A 186 22.82 -2.06 -12.94
CA GLY A 186 23.60 -2.33 -11.73
C GLY A 186 23.04 -3.48 -10.91
N ASP A 187 23.47 -3.53 -9.64
CA ASP A 187 22.91 -4.42 -8.63
C ASP A 187 21.74 -3.70 -7.95
N HIS A 188 20.54 -4.23 -8.11
CA HIS A 188 19.30 -3.74 -7.51
C HIS A 188 19.05 -4.48 -6.20
N GLY A 189 19.28 -3.82 -5.07
CA GLY A 189 18.99 -4.35 -3.74
C GLY A 189 17.56 -4.00 -3.34
N ILE A 190 16.67 -4.99 -3.22
CA ILE A 190 15.24 -4.73 -2.99
C ILE A 190 14.77 -5.40 -1.71
N ASN A 191 14.28 -4.60 -0.77
CA ASN A 191 13.37 -5.05 0.28
C ASN A 191 12.05 -4.30 0.11
N GLU A 192 11.02 -5.00 -0.35
CA GLU A 192 9.68 -4.44 -0.62
C GLU A 192 8.58 -5.41 -0.14
N GLY A 193 7.30 -5.06 -0.31
CA GLY A 193 6.17 -5.87 0.15
C GLY A 193 6.20 -6.30 1.64
N PRO A 194 6.42 -5.39 2.61
CA PRO A 194 6.36 -5.73 4.02
C PRO A 194 4.97 -6.24 4.43
N GLN A 195 4.92 -7.31 5.22
CA GLN A 195 3.67 -7.86 5.75
C GLN A 195 3.86 -8.19 7.24
N GLU A 196 2.92 -7.72 8.06
CA GLU A 196 2.84 -8.08 9.47
C GLU A 196 1.99 -9.35 9.67
N LEU A 197 2.29 -10.11 10.71
CA LEU A 197 1.56 -11.31 11.10
C LEU A 197 1.32 -11.31 12.62
N ASP A 198 0.06 -11.13 12.99
CA ASP A 198 -0.44 -11.25 14.37
C ASP A 198 -0.82 -12.72 14.69
N PHE A 199 -0.55 -13.18 15.91
CA PHE A 199 -0.71 -14.57 16.36
C PHE A 199 -1.59 -14.73 17.59
#